data_AF-G3T647-F1
#
_entry.id   AF-G3T647-F1
#
_cell.length_a   1.000
_cell.length_b   1.000
_cell.length_c   1.000
_cell.angle_alpha   90.00
_cell.angle_beta   90.00
_cell.angle_gamma   90.00
#
_symmetry.space_group_name_H-M   'P 1'
#
loop_
_entity.id
_entity.type
_entity.pdbx_description
1 polymer ?
#
loop_
_entity_poly.entity_id
_entity_poly.type
_entity_poly.pdbx_seq_one_letter_code
_entity_poly.pdbx_strand_id
1 'polypeptide(L)'
;MRCGALCHLLWLWPSLAYIQAVPIRKVQDDTKTLIKTIVTRISDISHTQSVSSKHRVTGLDFIPGLHPVLNLSKMDQTLAIYQQILTSLPSRNVIQIANDLENLRDLLHLLAASKSCPFPRASGLETLESLGGVLEASLYSTEVVALSRLQGSLQDMLRQLDLSPGC
;
A
#
# COMPACT_ATOMS: atom_id res chain seq x y z
N MET A 1 19.99 44.99 32.63
CA MET A 1 18.92 44.93 31.60
C MET A 1 19.22 43.79 30.63
N ARG A 2 18.80 42.54 30.93
CA ARG A 2 19.04 41.34 30.07
C ARG A 2 17.78 40.49 29.84
N CYS A 3 16.62 40.91 30.35
CA CYS A 3 15.38 40.14 30.29
C CYS A 3 14.63 40.28 28.94
N GLY A 4 14.83 41.39 28.22
CA GLY A 4 14.12 41.67 26.96
C GLY A 4 14.51 40.74 25.81
N ALA A 5 15.79 40.40 25.67
CA ALA A 5 16.26 39.56 24.56
C ALA A 5 15.76 38.11 24.65
N LEU A 6 15.70 37.53 25.87
CA LEU A 6 15.17 36.18 26.10
C LEU A 6 13.66 36.11 25.83
N CYS A 7 12.90 37.13 26.22
CA CYS A 7 11.45 37.18 25.98
C CYS A 7 11.11 37.29 24.48
N HIS A 8 11.92 37.99 23.68
CA HIS A 8 11.72 38.06 22.22
C HIS A 8 11.99 36.74 21.49
N LEU A 9 12.96 35.94 21.97
CA LEU A 9 13.21 34.59 21.44
C LEU A 9 12.09 33.60 21.80
N LEU A 10 11.54 33.69 23.02
CA LEU A 10 10.39 32.89 23.46
C LEU A 10 9.11 33.18 22.65
N TRP A 11 8.93 34.42 22.18
CA TRP A 11 7.75 34.83 21.42
C TRP A 11 7.76 34.37 19.95
N LEU A 12 8.92 33.96 19.43
CA LEU A 12 9.09 33.39 18.09
C LEU A 12 8.89 31.85 18.05
N TRP A 13 8.77 31.19 19.21
CA TRP A 13 8.54 29.75 19.25
C TRP A 13 7.17 29.30 18.69
N PRO A 14 6.05 30.01 18.93
CA PRO A 14 4.76 29.61 18.40
C PRO A 14 4.68 29.68 16.87
N SER A 15 5.41 30.62 16.24
CA SER A 15 5.45 30.76 14.78
C SER A 15 6.33 29.72 14.11
N LEU A 16 7.37 29.23 14.78
CA LEU A 16 8.17 28.08 14.32
C LEU A 16 7.49 26.73 14.57
N ALA A 17 6.58 26.66 15.55
CA ALA A 17 5.82 25.45 15.87
C ALA A 17 4.54 25.28 15.05
N TYR A 18 4.23 26.21 14.13
CA TYR A 18 3.09 26.08 13.21
C TYR A 18 3.43 25.08 12.09
N ILE A 19 3.60 23.82 12.47
CA ILE A 19 3.49 22.69 11.55
C ILE A 19 2.00 22.44 11.45
N GLN A 20 1.39 22.89 10.35
CA GLN A 20 -0.02 22.61 10.10
C GLN A 20 -0.18 21.10 9.94
N ALA A 21 -0.58 20.43 11.03
CA ALA A 21 -0.82 19.00 11.03
C ALA A 21 -1.85 18.70 9.94
N VAL A 22 -1.49 17.81 9.00
CA VAL A 22 -2.42 17.36 7.97
C VAL A 22 -3.60 16.71 8.70
N PRO A 23 -4.85 17.13 8.44
CA PRO A 23 -6.00 16.58 9.14
C PRO A 23 -6.08 15.08 8.85
N ILE A 24 -6.17 14.25 9.89
CA ILE A 24 -6.20 12.78 9.81
C ILE A 24 -7.27 12.29 8.83
N ARG A 25 -8.43 12.97 8.81
CA ARG A 25 -9.51 12.71 7.86
C ARG A 25 -9.05 12.81 6.41
N LYS A 26 -8.23 13.81 6.08
CA LYS A 26 -7.67 13.98 4.73
C LYS A 26 -6.74 12.83 4.37
N VAL A 27 -5.85 12.41 5.28
CA VAL A 27 -4.96 11.26 5.03
C VAL A 27 -5.79 9.99 4.77
N GLN A 28 -6.83 9.76 5.55
CA GLN A 28 -7.74 8.62 5.37
C GLN A 28 -8.49 8.71 4.02
N ASP A 29 -9.00 9.88 3.65
CA ASP A 29 -9.70 10.10 2.37
C ASP A 29 -8.77 9.94 1.16
N ASP A 30 -7.54 10.45 1.25
CA ASP A 30 -6.49 10.29 0.25
C ASP A 30 -6.12 8.80 0.11
N THR A 31 -6.00 8.07 1.23
CA THR A 31 -5.77 6.61 1.25
C THR A 31 -6.88 5.87 0.51
N LYS A 32 -8.15 6.16 0.83
CA LYS A 32 -9.31 5.53 0.18
C LYS A 32 -9.39 5.86 -1.30
N THR A 33 -9.07 7.10 -1.66
CA THR A 33 -9.06 7.58 -3.05
C THR A 33 -7.99 6.82 -3.85
N LEU A 34 -6.78 6.71 -3.32
CA LEU A 34 -5.71 5.97 -3.98
C LEU A 34 -6.05 4.49 -4.14
N ILE A 35 -6.62 3.84 -3.12
CA ILE A 35 -7.10 2.44 -3.22
C ILE A 35 -8.10 2.29 -4.38
N LYS A 36 -9.08 3.19 -4.48
CA LYS A 36 -10.07 3.16 -5.58
C LYS A 36 -9.40 3.35 -6.93
N THR A 37 -8.46 4.29 -7.05
CA THR A 37 -7.69 4.52 -8.28
C THR A 37 -6.93 3.26 -8.73
N ILE A 38 -6.27 2.57 -7.80
CA ILE A 38 -5.55 1.33 -8.11
C ILE A 38 -6.53 0.23 -8.55
N VAL A 39 -7.64 0.06 -7.84
CA VAL A 39 -8.68 -0.93 -8.18
C VAL A 39 -9.24 -0.68 -9.59
N THR A 40 -9.54 0.57 -9.93
CA THR A 40 -9.99 0.95 -11.28
C THR A 40 -8.93 0.62 -12.33
N ARG A 41 -7.66 0.95 -12.07
CA ARG A 41 -6.58 0.64 -13.02
C ARG A 41 -6.43 -0.87 -13.25
N ILE A 42 -6.56 -1.70 -12.21
CA ILE A 42 -6.53 -3.16 -12.35
C ILE A 42 -7.70 -3.65 -13.22
N SER A 43 -8.90 -3.09 -13.03
CA SER A 43 -10.05 -3.41 -13.86
C SER A 43 -9.83 -3.03 -15.32
N ASP A 44 -9.24 -1.86 -15.60
CA ASP A 44 -8.96 -1.40 -16.96
C ASP A 44 -7.96 -2.33 -17.69
N ILE A 45 -6.95 -2.83 -16.97
CA ILE A 45 -6.03 -3.86 -17.49
C ILE A 45 -6.79 -5.15 -17.80
N SER A 46 -7.67 -5.58 -16.89
CA SER A 46 -8.45 -6.82 -17.06
C SER A 46 -9.48 -6.73 -18.19
N HIS A 47 -9.99 -5.53 -18.50
CA HIS A 47 -10.90 -5.33 -19.63
C HIS A 47 -10.18 -5.28 -20.98
N THR A 48 -8.94 -4.79 -21.00
CA THR A 48 -8.12 -4.73 -22.22
C THR A 48 -7.47 -6.08 -22.54
N GLN A 49 -7.15 -6.88 -21.51
CA GLN A 49 -6.66 -8.23 -21.62
C GLN A 49 -7.83 -9.21 -21.47
N SER A 50 -8.36 -9.75 -22.57
CA SER A 50 -9.49 -10.70 -22.57
C SER A 50 -9.13 -12.04 -21.91
N VAL A 51 -9.00 -12.08 -20.58
CA VAL A 51 -8.58 -13.26 -19.84
C VAL A 51 -9.76 -13.91 -19.15
N SER A 52 -10.08 -15.12 -19.62
CA SER A 52 -11.05 -16.01 -18.98
C SER A 52 -10.58 -16.39 -17.58
N SER A 53 -11.35 -16.00 -16.56
CA SER A 53 -11.07 -16.17 -15.13
C SER A 53 -11.16 -17.62 -14.62
N LYS A 54 -11.25 -18.63 -15.49
CA LYS A 54 -11.62 -20.01 -15.14
C LYS A 54 -10.47 -21.00 -14.95
N HIS A 55 -9.21 -20.59 -15.05
CA HIS A 55 -8.10 -21.51 -14.81
C HIS A 55 -7.63 -21.48 -13.35
N ARG A 56 -7.80 -22.61 -12.66
CA ARG A 56 -7.21 -22.86 -11.35
C ARG A 56 -5.72 -23.13 -11.55
N VAL A 57 -4.90 -22.09 -11.46
CA VAL A 57 -3.44 -22.19 -11.62
C VAL A 57 -2.84 -22.73 -10.33
N THR A 58 -2.19 -23.90 -10.39
CA THR A 58 -1.42 -24.49 -9.29
C THR A 58 -0.01 -23.92 -9.26
N GLY A 59 0.61 -23.79 -8.07
CA GLY A 59 1.98 -23.29 -7.90
C GLY A 59 2.12 -21.80 -7.57
N LEU A 60 1.01 -21.05 -7.46
CA LEU A 60 1.00 -19.62 -7.08
C LEU A 60 0.69 -19.40 -5.59
N ASP A 61 1.15 -20.31 -4.74
CA ASP A 61 0.89 -20.28 -3.29
C ASP A 61 1.67 -19.15 -2.58
N PHE A 62 2.71 -18.62 -3.25
CA PHE A 62 3.47 -17.46 -2.78
C PHE A 62 2.70 -16.13 -2.89
N ILE A 63 1.70 -16.04 -3.78
CA ILE A 63 0.90 -14.82 -3.93
C ILE A 63 -0.06 -14.77 -2.73
N PRO A 64 -0.02 -13.73 -1.89
CA PRO A 64 -0.91 -13.64 -0.73
C PRO A 64 -2.36 -13.93 -1.12
N GLY A 65 -3.00 -14.83 -0.37
CA GLY A 65 -4.42 -15.10 -0.53
C GLY A 65 -5.29 -13.92 -0.12
N LEU A 66 -6.59 -14.02 -0.39
CA LEU A 66 -7.57 -13.12 0.21
C LEU A 66 -7.70 -13.48 1.70
N HIS A 67 -6.92 -12.81 2.54
CA HIS A 67 -7.03 -12.91 3.98
C HIS A 67 -7.53 -11.57 4.53
N PRO A 68 -8.45 -11.58 5.51
CA PRO A 68 -8.93 -10.35 6.11
C PRO A 68 -7.74 -9.60 6.70
N VAL A 69 -7.46 -8.42 6.16
CA VAL A 69 -6.36 -7.58 6.62
C VAL A 69 -6.85 -6.80 7.84
N LEU A 70 -6.43 -7.22 9.03
CA LEU A 70 -7.08 -6.80 10.29
C LEU A 70 -6.55 -5.47 10.86
N ASN A 71 -5.35 -5.05 10.49
CA ASN A 71 -4.72 -3.85 11.04
C ASN A 71 -3.74 -3.19 10.05
N LEU A 72 -3.36 -1.94 10.32
CA LEU A 72 -2.50 -1.15 9.44
C LEU A 72 -1.14 -1.82 9.17
N SER A 73 -0.58 -2.53 10.14
CA SER A 73 0.69 -3.26 9.97
C SER A 73 0.56 -4.41 8.95
N LYS A 74 -0.52 -5.21 9.04
CA LYS A 74 -0.79 -6.27 8.06
C LYS A 74 -1.13 -5.70 6.68
N MET A 75 -1.74 -4.51 6.61
CA MET A 75 -1.94 -3.80 5.33
C MET A 75 -0.60 -3.49 4.69
N ASP A 76 0.32 -2.86 5.42
CA ASP A 76 1.65 -2.53 4.90
C ASP A 76 2.43 -3.78 4.46
N GLN A 77 2.42 -4.85 5.26
CA GLN A 77 3.08 -6.11 4.91
C GLN A 77 2.50 -6.73 3.63
N THR A 78 1.17 -6.77 3.51
CA THR A 78 0.50 -7.29 2.32
C THR A 78 0.90 -6.48 1.07
N LEU A 79 0.88 -5.15 1.17
CA LEU A 79 1.28 -4.26 0.08
C LEU A 79 2.76 -4.41 -0.29
N ALA A 80 3.65 -4.61 0.69
CA ALA A 80 5.08 -4.85 0.45
C ALA A 80 5.33 -6.11 -0.37
N ILE A 81 4.60 -7.20 -0.07
CA ILE A 81 4.71 -8.45 -0.82
C ILE A 81 4.20 -8.27 -2.25
N TYR A 82 3.04 -7.63 -2.44
CA TYR A 82 2.54 -7.35 -3.79
C TYR A 82 3.48 -6.43 -4.56
N GLN A 83 4.02 -5.37 -3.94
CA GLN A 83 4.99 -4.48 -4.57
C GLN A 83 6.18 -5.28 -5.13
N GLN A 84 6.75 -6.19 -4.33
CA GLN A 84 7.85 -7.05 -4.75
C GLN A 84 7.48 -7.98 -5.91
N ILE A 85 6.31 -8.63 -5.85
CA ILE A 85 5.81 -9.48 -6.94
C ILE A 85 5.66 -8.65 -8.22
N LEU A 86 5.02 -7.49 -8.13
CA LEU A 86 4.77 -6.62 -9.29
C LEU A 86 6.07 -6.07 -9.89
N THR A 87 7.06 -5.69 -9.08
CA THR A 87 8.38 -5.26 -9.58
C THR A 87 9.12 -6.36 -10.34
N SER A 88 8.82 -7.63 -10.07
CA SER A 88 9.42 -8.77 -10.80
C SER A 88 8.74 -9.08 -12.14
N LEU A 89 7.62 -8.42 -12.47
CA LEU A 89 6.86 -8.64 -13.71
C LEU A 89 7.18 -7.55 -14.77
N PRO A 90 7.43 -7.92 -16.04
CA PRO A 90 7.93 -6.99 -17.06
C PRO A 90 6.87 -6.08 -17.74
N SER A 91 5.76 -5.75 -17.08
CA SER A 91 4.62 -5.01 -17.67
C SER A 91 4.59 -3.53 -17.28
N ARG A 92 4.44 -2.61 -18.26
CA ARG A 92 4.37 -1.15 -18.01
C ARG A 92 3.23 -0.76 -17.06
N ASN A 93 2.09 -1.42 -17.20
CA ASN A 93 0.93 -1.17 -16.35
C ASN A 93 1.19 -1.63 -14.90
N VAL A 94 1.92 -2.73 -14.75
CA VAL A 94 2.30 -3.29 -13.45
C VAL A 94 3.30 -2.39 -12.72
N ILE A 95 4.26 -1.79 -13.42
CA ILE A 95 5.20 -0.81 -12.85
C ILE A 95 4.43 0.38 -12.23
N GLN A 96 3.42 0.88 -12.94
CA GLN A 96 2.63 2.00 -12.44
C GLN A 96 1.82 1.62 -11.20
N ILE A 97 1.28 0.40 -11.15
CA ILE A 97 0.59 -0.11 -9.96
C ILE A 97 1.58 -0.26 -8.79
N ALA A 98 2.79 -0.79 -9.03
CA ALA A 98 3.80 -0.93 -7.97
C ALA A 98 4.17 0.41 -7.32
N ASN A 99 4.29 1.48 -8.12
CA ASN A 99 4.50 2.84 -7.59
C ASN A 99 3.31 3.34 -6.78
N ASP A 100 2.07 3.07 -7.22
CA ASP A 100 0.88 3.44 -6.45
C ASP A 100 0.79 2.66 -5.14
N LEU A 101 1.25 1.40 -5.09
CA LEU A 101 1.34 0.65 -3.85
C LEU A 101 2.36 1.28 -2.89
N GLU A 102 3.49 1.79 -3.38
CA GLU A 102 4.44 2.54 -2.54
C GLU A 102 3.80 3.76 -1.91
N ASN A 103 3.13 4.59 -2.72
CA ASN A 103 2.38 5.75 -2.24
C ASN A 103 1.32 5.38 -1.22
N LEU A 104 0.65 4.24 -1.42
CA LEU A 104 -0.35 3.74 -0.49
C LEU A 104 0.26 3.32 0.86
N ARG A 105 1.43 2.67 0.84
CA ARG A 105 2.18 2.33 2.06
C ARG A 105 2.59 3.57 2.84
N ASP A 106 3.03 4.62 2.14
CA ASP A 106 3.39 5.88 2.78
C ASP A 106 2.18 6.55 3.45
N LEU A 107 1.01 6.50 2.81
CA LEU A 107 -0.25 6.96 3.42
C LEU A 107 -0.66 6.13 4.64
N LEU A 108 -0.46 4.82 4.63
CA LEU A 108 -0.71 3.97 5.80
C LEU A 108 0.23 4.31 6.96
N HIS A 109 1.50 4.59 6.69
CA HIS A 109 2.45 5.04 7.71
C HIS A 109 2.07 6.42 8.28
N LEU A 110 1.63 7.36 7.44
CA LEU A 110 1.10 8.65 7.91
C LEU A 110 -0.15 8.46 8.79
N LEU A 111 -1.05 7.57 8.39
CA LEU A 111 -2.24 7.24 9.18
C LEU A 111 -1.85 6.61 10.52
N ALA A 112 -0.86 5.73 10.55
CA ALA A 112 -0.35 5.10 11.77
C ALA A 112 0.31 6.11 12.71
N ALA A 113 1.16 7.00 12.17
CA ALA A 113 1.79 8.07 12.92
C ALA A 113 0.74 8.98 13.57
N SER A 114 -0.35 9.27 12.86
CA SER A 114 -1.46 10.06 13.39
C SER A 114 -2.24 9.38 14.54
N LYS A 115 -2.18 8.04 14.61
CA LYS A 115 -2.74 7.23 15.69
C LYS A 115 -1.72 6.92 16.80
N SER A 116 -0.52 7.52 16.72
CA SER A 116 0.61 7.21 17.62
C SER A 116 1.01 5.73 17.62
N CYS A 117 0.87 5.08 16.45
CA CYS A 117 1.25 3.69 16.25
C CYS A 117 2.55 3.58 15.46
N PRO A 118 3.65 3.13 16.09
CA PRO A 118 4.82 2.72 15.36
C PRO A 118 4.66 1.27 14.90
N PHE A 119 4.59 1.05 13.58
CA PHE A 119 4.91 -0.26 13.02
C PHE A 119 6.16 -0.14 12.14
N PRO A 120 7.08 -1.11 12.21
CA PRO A 120 8.24 -1.12 11.34
C PRO A 120 7.77 -1.23 9.88
N ARG A 121 8.41 -0.48 8.99
CA ARG A 121 8.15 -0.61 7.55
C ARG A 121 8.40 -2.06 7.14
N ALA A 122 7.37 -2.71 6.61
CA ALA A 122 7.47 -4.11 6.27
C ALA A 122 8.50 -4.30 5.15
N SER A 123 9.39 -5.27 5.34
CA SER A 123 10.15 -5.86 4.25
C SER A 123 9.22 -6.81 3.46
N GLY A 124 9.47 -6.96 2.17
CA GLY A 124 8.82 -7.98 1.37
C GLY A 124 9.22 -9.40 1.80
N LEU A 125 8.92 -10.39 0.97
CA LEU A 125 9.41 -11.77 1.13
C LEU A 125 10.94 -11.80 1.20
N GLU A 126 11.50 -12.49 2.21
CA GLU A 126 12.95 -12.62 2.43
C GLU A 126 13.70 -13.34 1.29
N THR A 127 13.03 -14.17 0.49
CA THR A 127 13.65 -14.95 -0.60
C THR A 127 12.90 -14.81 -1.91
N LEU A 128 13.34 -13.86 -2.73
CA LEU A 128 12.90 -13.66 -4.12
C LEU A 128 13.37 -14.81 -5.04
N GLU A 129 14.40 -15.58 -4.65
CA GLU A 129 14.86 -16.77 -5.39
C GLU A 129 13.77 -17.84 -5.54
N SER A 130 12.81 -17.92 -4.60
CA SER A 130 11.66 -18.83 -4.72
C SER A 130 10.61 -18.37 -5.75
N LEU A 131 10.58 -17.08 -6.07
CA LEU A 131 9.65 -16.48 -7.05
C LEU A 131 10.14 -16.67 -8.49
N GLY A 132 11.45 -16.55 -8.71
CA GLY A 132 12.07 -16.58 -10.05
C GLY A 132 11.74 -17.86 -10.83
N GLY A 133 11.85 -19.03 -10.20
CA GLY A 133 11.56 -20.31 -10.86
C GLY A 133 10.09 -20.53 -11.23
N VAL A 134 9.15 -19.87 -10.55
CA VAL A 134 7.71 -20.01 -10.82
C VAL A 134 7.21 -18.94 -11.80
N LEU A 135 7.80 -17.74 -11.75
CA LEU A 135 7.52 -16.66 -12.69
C LEU A 135 7.92 -17.05 -14.13
N GLU A 136 9.03 -17.78 -14.30
CA GLU A 136 9.53 -18.29 -15.58
C GLU A 136 8.53 -19.22 -16.30
N ALA A 137 7.70 -19.97 -15.55
CA ALA A 137 6.82 -20.98 -16.14
C ALA A 137 5.59 -20.38 -16.88
N SER A 138 5.11 -19.21 -16.46
CA SER A 138 4.08 -18.43 -17.17
C SER A 138 3.88 -17.06 -16.50
N LEU A 139 4.59 -16.05 -17.00
CA LEU A 139 4.51 -14.66 -16.54
C LEU A 139 3.08 -14.09 -16.65
N TYR A 140 2.38 -14.39 -17.75
CA TYR A 140 1.04 -13.88 -18.02
C TYR A 140 0.01 -14.39 -17.00
N SER A 141 0.04 -15.69 -16.65
CA SER A 141 -0.84 -16.22 -15.62
C SER A 141 -0.51 -15.67 -14.23
N THR A 142 0.76 -15.37 -13.98
CA THR A 142 1.18 -14.82 -12.69
C THR A 142 0.73 -13.37 -12.51
N GLU A 143 0.86 -12.54 -13.55
CA GLU A 143 0.35 -11.16 -13.57
C GLU A 143 -1.15 -11.12 -13.28
N VAL A 144 -1.95 -11.89 -14.02
CA VAL A 144 -3.41 -11.89 -13.87
C VAL A 144 -3.84 -12.33 -12.46
N VAL A 145 -3.23 -13.38 -11.91
CA VAL A 145 -3.57 -13.87 -10.57
C VAL A 145 -3.11 -12.88 -9.50
N ALA A 146 -1.91 -12.30 -9.63
CA ALA A 146 -1.40 -11.29 -8.70
C ALA A 146 -2.31 -10.06 -8.66
N LEU A 147 -2.69 -9.52 -9.83
CA LEU A 147 -3.57 -8.37 -9.93
C LEU A 147 -4.98 -8.66 -9.40
N SER A 148 -5.53 -9.85 -9.69
CA SER A 148 -6.85 -10.26 -9.17
C SER A 148 -6.85 -10.37 -7.63
N ARG A 149 -5.84 -11.01 -7.04
CA ARG A 149 -5.74 -11.13 -5.56
C ARG A 149 -5.43 -9.79 -4.89
N LEU A 150 -4.60 -8.94 -5.52
CA LEU A 150 -4.36 -7.57 -5.08
C LEU A 150 -5.65 -6.75 -5.06
N GLN A 151 -6.46 -6.84 -6.11
CA GLN A 151 -7.74 -6.13 -6.18
C GLN A 151 -8.66 -6.49 -5.02
N GLY A 152 -8.82 -7.79 -4.71
CA GLY A 152 -9.62 -8.21 -3.56
C GLY A 152 -9.03 -7.76 -2.22
N SER A 153 -7.69 -7.80 -2.07
CA SER A 153 -7.00 -7.30 -0.88
C SER A 153 -7.24 -5.79 -0.67
N LEU A 154 -7.17 -5.00 -1.74
CA LEU A 154 -7.43 -3.56 -1.73
C LEU A 154 -8.89 -3.24 -1.36
N GLN A 155 -9.85 -4.03 -1.86
CA GLN A 155 -11.26 -3.89 -1.49
C GLN A 155 -11.50 -4.19 -0.01
N ASP A 156 -10.83 -5.21 0.54
CA ASP A 156 -10.91 -5.51 1.97
C ASP A 156 -10.24 -4.42 2.81
N MET A 157 -9.07 -3.89 2.40
CA MET A 157 -8.46 -2.74 3.05
C MET A 157 -9.38 -1.52 3.06
N LEU A 158 -10.07 -1.24 1.95
CA LEU A 158 -11.03 -0.14 1.86
C LEU A 158 -12.14 -0.26 2.90
N ARG A 159 -12.74 -1.46 3.02
CA ARG A 159 -13.77 -1.76 4.03
C ARG A 159 -13.23 -1.59 5.45
N GLN A 160 -12.01 -2.07 5.71
CA GLN A 160 -11.39 -1.99 7.02
C GLN A 160 -11.09 -0.54 7.41
N LEU A 161 -10.65 0.29 6.45
CA LEU A 161 -10.44 1.72 6.67
C LEU A 161 -11.72 2.47 7.06
N ASP A 162 -12.90 2.02 6.64
CA ASP A 162 -14.19 2.57 7.11
C ASP A 162 -14.47 2.23 8.58
N LEU A 163 -13.97 1.08 9.05
CA LEU A 163 -14.09 0.62 10.44
C LEU A 163 -13.03 1.21 11.39
N SER A 164 -12.14 2.07 10.89
CA SER A 164 -11.02 2.65 11.65
C SER A 164 -10.13 1.57 12.29
N PRO A 165 -9.36 0.83 11.47
CA PRO A 165 -8.68 -0.38 11.93
C PRO A 165 -7.59 -0.02 12.93
N GLY A 166 -7.26 -0.98 13.79
CA GLY A 166 -6.14 -0.87 14.71
C GLY A 166 -4.80 -0.85 13.98
N CYS A 167 -3.75 -0.79 14.78
CA CYS A 167 -2.38 -1.03 14.37
C CYS A 167 -2.04 -2.50 14.65
#